data_AF-A0A9X0AZL4-F1
#
_entry.id   AF-A0A9X0AZL4-F1
#
_cell.length_a   1.000
_cell.length_b   1.000
_cell.length_c   1.000
_cell.angle_alpha   90.00
_cell.angle_beta   90.00
_cell.angle_gamma   90.00
#
_symmetry.space_group_name_H-M   'P 1'
#
loop_
_entity.id
_entity.type
_entity.pdbx_description
1 polymer ?
#
loop_
_entity_poly.entity_id
_entity_poly.type
_entity_poly.pdbx_seq_one_letter_code
_entity_poly.pdbx_strand_id
1 'polypeptide(L)'
;MKWLDLYKFKLMNDYNYFMNKPVLAGTKMIDVINMNTRFIEEFGRLNHRQTIVQKQRNIKIRNSEAQASIIRAAPAAIRSKIQNGVRLYNQLQAEIARGQNVRVNTPRVHHLGISLQRLYTQAITIQREQQRASRSPAPSPPAVLFEISPPLYSVN
;
A
#
# COMPACT_ATOMS: atom_id res chain seq x y z
N MET A 1 -17.25 11.85 7.10
CA MET A 1 -17.23 12.74 5.91
C MET A 1 -15.83 13.33 5.80
N LYS A 2 -15.12 13.21 4.66
CA LYS A 2 -13.76 13.80 4.54
C LYS A 2 -13.88 15.30 4.27
N TRP A 3 -12.92 16.10 4.74
CA TRP A 3 -12.89 17.55 4.53
C TRP A 3 -13.07 17.98 3.05
N LEU A 4 -12.52 17.20 2.10
CA LEU A 4 -12.69 17.45 0.67
C LEU A 4 -14.13 17.22 0.17
N ASP A 5 -14.84 16.25 0.75
CA ASP A 5 -16.23 15.92 0.38
C ASP A 5 -17.18 17.02 0.86
N LEU A 6 -16.94 17.56 2.06
CA LEU A 6 -17.64 18.74 2.61
C LEU A 6 -17.42 19.98 1.74
N TYR A 7 -16.20 20.20 1.27
CA TYR A 7 -15.88 21.35 0.43
C TYR A 7 -16.52 21.25 -0.97
N LYS A 8 -16.52 20.06 -1.58
CA LYS A 8 -17.24 19.79 -2.83
C LYS A 8 -18.75 20.00 -2.68
N PHE A 9 -19.33 19.48 -1.59
CA PHE A 9 -20.76 19.64 -1.30
C PHE A 9 -21.14 21.12 -1.15
N LYS A 10 -20.34 21.89 -0.40
CA LYS A 10 -20.54 23.34 -0.25
C LYS A 10 -20.44 24.07 -1.59
N LEU A 11 -19.43 23.78 -2.41
CA LEU A 11 -19.26 24.39 -3.73
C LEU A 11 -20.47 24.14 -4.63
N MET A 12 -21.00 22.91 -4.61
CA MET A 12 -22.15 22.50 -5.43
C MET A 12 -23.44 23.16 -4.96
N ASN A 13 -23.63 23.33 -3.65
CA ASN A 13 -24.75 24.09 -3.10
C ASN A 13 -24.64 25.58 -3.41
N ASP A 14 -23.45 26.17 -3.29
CA ASP A 14 -23.21 27.57 -3.62
C ASP A 14 -23.48 27.80 -5.11
N TYR A 15 -23.01 26.92 -5.99
CA TYR A 15 -23.32 26.97 -7.42
C TYR A 15 -24.82 26.87 -7.71
N ASN A 16 -25.51 25.88 -7.14
CA ASN A 16 -26.95 25.74 -7.31
C ASN A 16 -27.71 26.97 -6.79
N TYR A 17 -27.25 27.56 -5.69
CA TYR A 17 -27.84 28.78 -5.12
C TYR A 17 -27.61 30.00 -6.02
N PHE A 18 -26.45 30.12 -6.67
CA PHE A 18 -26.16 31.22 -7.60
C PHE A 18 -26.85 31.04 -8.96
N MET A 19 -26.92 29.82 -9.49
CA MET A 19 -27.48 29.54 -10.81
C MET A 19 -29.01 29.52 -10.82
N ASN A 20 -29.65 29.19 -9.70
CA ASN A 20 -31.11 29.21 -9.57
C ASN A 20 -31.66 30.58 -9.12
N LYS A 21 -30.80 31.58 -8.92
CA LYS A 21 -31.25 32.94 -8.62
C LYS A 21 -31.60 33.68 -9.91
N PRO A 22 -32.66 34.51 -9.87
CA PRO A 22 -32.89 35.45 -10.95
C PRO A 22 -31.65 36.34 -11.11
N VAL A 23 -31.12 36.35 -12.34
CA VAL A 23 -29.95 37.14 -12.70
C VAL A 23 -30.27 38.61 -12.46
N LEU A 24 -29.41 39.30 -11.70
CA LEU A 24 -29.61 40.73 -11.40
C LEU A 24 -29.67 41.52 -12.72
N ALA A 25 -30.59 42.49 -12.79
CA ALA A 25 -30.70 43.38 -13.94
C ALA A 25 -29.35 44.07 -14.21
N GLY A 26 -28.87 43.99 -15.46
CA GLY A 26 -27.57 44.54 -15.87
C GLY A 26 -26.40 43.55 -15.89
N THR A 27 -26.59 42.31 -15.42
CA THR A 27 -25.57 41.24 -15.57
C THR A 27 -25.46 40.86 -17.04
N LYS A 28 -24.24 40.87 -17.60
CA LYS A 28 -24.03 40.48 -18.99
C LYS A 28 -23.88 38.96 -19.09
N MET A 29 -24.24 38.40 -20.23
CA MET A 29 -24.06 36.97 -20.51
C MET A 29 -22.61 36.50 -20.28
N ILE A 30 -21.63 37.36 -20.56
CA ILE A 30 -20.21 37.07 -20.35
C ILE A 30 -19.85 36.88 -18.88
N ASP A 31 -20.52 37.56 -17.96
CA ASP A 31 -20.28 37.44 -16.51
C ASP A 31 -20.76 36.08 -16.00
N VAL A 32 -21.90 35.61 -16.53
CA VAL A 32 -22.45 34.27 -16.24
C VAL A 32 -21.54 33.17 -16.79
N ILE A 33 -21.07 33.32 -18.03
CA ILE A 33 -20.10 32.38 -18.63
C ILE A 33 -18.83 32.32 -17.79
N ASN A 34 -18.27 33.47 -17.39
CA ASN A 34 -17.06 33.53 -16.56
C ASN A 34 -17.23 32.85 -15.20
N MET A 35 -18.40 33.03 -14.55
CA MET A 35 -18.70 32.33 -13.29
C MET A 35 -18.76 30.82 -13.47
N ASN A 36 -19.44 30.34 -14.51
CA ASN A 36 -19.53 28.91 -14.82
C ASN A 36 -18.16 28.30 -15.10
N THR A 37 -17.33 28.98 -15.89
CA THR A 37 -15.97 28.53 -16.19
C THR A 37 -15.15 28.36 -14.90
N ARG A 38 -15.17 29.36 -14.01
CA ARG A 38 -14.47 29.30 -12.71
C ARG A 38 -14.97 28.16 -11.83
N PHE A 39 -16.28 27.89 -11.82
CA PHE A 39 -16.85 26.77 -11.08
C PHE A 39 -16.36 25.42 -11.62
N ILE A 40 -16.39 25.24 -12.95
CA ILE A 40 -15.93 24.01 -13.62
C ILE A 40 -14.44 23.77 -13.32
N GLU A 41 -13.61 24.82 -13.39
CA GLU A 41 -12.18 24.77 -13.07
C GLU A 41 -11.93 24.33 -11.62
N GLU A 42 -12.61 24.97 -10.66
CA GLU A 42 -12.44 24.63 -9.23
C GLU A 42 -12.97 23.24 -8.89
N PHE A 43 -14.11 22.85 -9.46
CA PHE A 43 -14.63 21.49 -9.32
C PHE A 43 -13.67 20.45 -9.90
N GLY A 44 -13.13 20.71 -11.09
CA GLY A 44 -12.11 19.87 -11.73
C GLY A 44 -10.86 19.71 -10.86
N ARG A 45 -10.36 20.82 -10.28
CA ARG A 45 -9.22 20.83 -9.36
C ARG A 45 -9.48 20.00 -8.11
N LEU A 46 -10.65 20.16 -7.47
CA LEU A 46 -11.05 19.38 -6.31
C LEU A 46 -11.20 17.89 -6.63
N ASN A 47 -11.74 17.57 -7.80
CA ASN A 47 -11.88 16.19 -8.26
C ASN A 47 -10.53 15.52 -8.51
N HIS A 48 -9.59 16.25 -9.11
CA HIS A 48 -8.23 15.79 -9.30
C HIS A 48 -7.52 15.52 -7.96
N ARG A 49 -7.62 16.46 -7.00
CA ARG A 49 -7.10 16.27 -5.64
C ARG A 49 -7.70 15.05 -4.95
N GLN A 50 -9.01 14.84 -5.05
CA GLN A 50 -9.66 13.67 -4.47
C GLN A 50 -9.14 12.37 -5.10
N THR A 51 -8.95 12.37 -6.42
CA THR A 51 -8.40 11.21 -7.15
C THR A 51 -6.98 10.88 -6.67
N ILE A 52 -6.12 11.89 -6.49
CA ILE A 52 -4.78 11.70 -5.94
C ILE A 52 -4.84 11.09 -4.53
N VAL A 53 -5.67 11.65 -3.65
CA VAL A 53 -5.82 11.15 -2.27
C VAL A 53 -6.33 9.71 -2.26
N GLN A 54 -7.27 9.36 -3.14
CA GLN A 54 -7.76 7.98 -3.28
C GLN A 54 -6.66 7.04 -3.79
N LYS A 55 -5.90 7.44 -4.81
CA LYS A 55 -4.76 6.65 -5.31
C LYS A 55 -3.73 6.40 -4.21
N GLN A 56 -3.35 7.44 -3.46
CA GLN A 56 -2.43 7.33 -2.34
C GLN A 56 -2.95 6.39 -1.25
N ARG A 57 -4.24 6.48 -0.92
CA ARG A 57 -4.89 5.55 0.03
C ARG A 57 -4.83 4.10 -0.46
N ASN A 58 -5.16 3.85 -1.73
CA ASN A 58 -5.15 2.50 -2.30
C ASN A 58 -3.74 1.92 -2.37
N ILE A 59 -2.72 2.73 -2.63
CA ILE A 59 -1.31 2.32 -2.55
C ILE A 59 -0.96 1.94 -1.10
N LYS A 60 -1.35 2.76 -0.12
CA LYS A 60 -1.09 2.48 1.30
C LYS A 60 -1.75 1.18 1.77
N ILE A 61 -2.99 0.90 1.35
CA ILE A 61 -3.70 -0.34 1.67
C ILE A 61 -2.97 -1.54 1.07
N ARG A 62 -2.67 -1.52 -0.23
CA ARG A 62 -1.93 -2.61 -0.89
C ARG A 62 -0.57 -2.87 -0.25
N ASN A 63 0.15 -1.82 0.11
CA ASN A 63 1.42 -1.95 0.82
C ASN A 63 1.24 -2.58 2.21
N SER A 64 0.19 -2.19 2.95
CA SER A 64 -0.12 -2.77 4.26
C SER A 64 -0.47 -4.26 4.17
N GLU A 65 -1.24 -4.67 3.16
CA GLU A 65 -1.60 -6.07 2.93
C GLU A 65 -0.36 -6.91 2.55
N ALA A 66 0.47 -6.40 1.63
CA ALA A 66 1.72 -7.04 1.25
C ALA A 66 2.66 -7.20 2.45
N GLN A 67 2.83 -6.14 3.26
CA GLN A 67 3.63 -6.17 4.48
C GLN A 67 3.08 -7.17 5.50
N ALA A 68 1.75 -7.23 5.69
CA ALA A 68 1.12 -8.19 6.59
C ALA A 68 1.37 -9.63 6.15
N SER A 69 1.28 -9.91 4.85
CA SER A 69 1.62 -11.23 4.28
C SER A 69 3.08 -11.61 4.53
N ILE A 70 4.01 -10.68 4.29
CA ILE A 70 5.45 -10.91 4.54
C ILE A 70 5.70 -11.20 6.03
N ILE A 71 5.09 -10.42 6.94
CA ILE A 71 5.24 -10.60 8.39
C ILE A 71 4.73 -11.97 8.84
N ARG A 72 3.59 -12.44 8.30
CA ARG A 72 3.02 -13.75 8.62
C ARG A 72 3.90 -14.90 8.14
N ALA A 73 4.55 -14.77 6.99
CA ALA A 73 5.47 -15.77 6.46
C ALA A 73 6.87 -15.72 7.11
N ALA A 74 7.24 -14.58 7.72
CA ALA A 74 8.56 -14.40 8.31
C ALA A 74 8.81 -15.30 9.53
N PRO A 75 10.06 -15.75 9.76
CA PRO A 75 10.45 -16.42 10.99
C PRO A 75 10.13 -15.59 12.24
N ALA A 76 9.82 -16.26 13.36
CA ALA A 76 9.37 -15.61 14.60
C ALA A 76 10.30 -14.48 15.09
N ALA A 77 11.62 -14.69 15.02
CA ALA A 77 12.61 -13.69 15.43
C ALA A 77 12.56 -12.41 14.57
N ILE A 78 12.35 -12.53 13.26
CA ILE A 78 12.25 -11.37 12.35
C ILE A 78 10.87 -10.72 12.49
N ARG A 79 9.82 -11.53 12.60
CA ARG A 79 8.44 -11.07 12.81
C ARG A 79 8.33 -10.16 14.03
N SER A 80 8.88 -10.59 15.17
CA SER A 80 8.88 -9.80 16.41
C SER A 80 9.60 -8.46 16.24
N LYS A 81 10.77 -8.46 15.59
CA LYS A 81 11.53 -7.22 15.29
C LYS A 81 10.74 -6.25 14.41
N ILE A 82 10.07 -6.75 13.37
CA ILE A 82 9.23 -5.91 12.50
C ILE A 82 8.05 -5.33 13.28
N GLN A 83 7.32 -6.15 14.05
CA GLN A 83 6.16 -5.68 14.82
C GLN A 83 6.53 -4.61 15.84
N ASN A 84 7.62 -4.82 16.58
CA ASN A 84 8.12 -3.83 17.54
C ASN A 84 8.60 -2.54 16.83
N GLY A 85 9.31 -2.68 15.71
CA GLY A 85 9.75 -1.55 14.92
C GLY A 85 8.58 -0.73 14.34
N VAL A 86 7.53 -1.38 13.83
CA VAL A 86 6.32 -0.70 13.32
C VAL A 86 5.59 0.03 14.43
N ARG A 87 5.46 -0.59 15.62
CA ARG A 87 4.86 0.07 16.79
C ARG A 87 5.63 1.33 17.17
N LEU A 88 6.96 1.23 17.28
CA LEU A 88 7.81 2.38 17.61
C LEU A 88 7.73 3.47 16.52
N TYR A 89 7.72 3.08 15.25
CA TYR A 89 7.61 4.02 14.12
C TYR A 89 6.32 4.83 14.19
N ASN A 90 5.19 4.16 14.46
CA ASN A 90 3.90 4.81 14.59
C ASN A 90 3.84 5.74 15.81
N GLN A 91 4.45 5.36 16.93
CA GLN A 91 4.55 6.21 18.12
C GLN A 91 5.33 7.50 17.82
N LEU A 92 6.51 7.37 17.22
CA LEU A 92 7.34 8.54 16.87
C LEU A 92 6.65 9.44 15.83
N GLN A 93 5.95 8.88 14.84
CA GLN A 93 5.15 9.68 13.91
C GLN A 93 4.00 10.42 14.62
N ALA A 94 3.33 9.80 15.60
CA ALA A 94 2.27 10.43 16.36
C ALA A 94 2.81 11.58 17.23
N GLU A 95 3.99 11.40 17.84
CA GLU A 95 4.67 12.47 18.59
C GLU A 95 5.03 13.65 17.68
N ILE A 96 5.60 13.39 16.49
CA ILE A 96 5.89 14.44 15.50
C ILE A 96 4.61 15.17 15.06
N ALA A 97 3.53 14.43 14.79
CA ALA A 97 2.25 15.01 14.38
C ALA A 97 1.63 15.90 15.48
N ARG A 98 1.94 15.63 16.75
CA ARG A 98 1.57 16.47 17.91
C ARG A 98 2.55 17.61 18.16
N GLY A 99 3.57 17.79 17.33
CA GLY A 99 4.60 18.81 17.50
C GLY A 99 5.64 18.48 18.59
N GLN A 100 5.66 17.26 19.13
CA GLN A 100 6.55 16.85 20.20
C GLN A 100 7.88 16.32 19.65
N ASN A 101 8.99 16.81 20.21
CA ASN A 101 10.34 16.32 19.92
C ASN A 101 10.67 16.22 18.42
N VAL A 102 10.08 17.08 17.57
CA VAL A 102 10.14 16.97 16.10
C VAL A 102 11.57 16.84 15.60
N ARG A 103 12.49 17.69 16.10
CA ARG A 103 13.90 17.69 15.70
C ARG A 103 14.62 16.38 16.05
N VAL A 104 14.24 15.71 17.14
CA VAL A 104 14.86 14.46 17.60
C VAL A 104 14.19 13.24 16.96
N ASN A 105 12.87 13.27 16.83
CA ASN A 105 12.08 12.14 16.34
C ASN A 105 12.13 11.99 14.82
N THR A 106 12.27 13.09 14.06
CA THR A 106 12.37 13.05 12.60
C THR A 106 13.54 12.17 12.11
N PRO A 107 14.80 12.35 12.56
CA PRO A 107 15.88 11.46 12.17
C PRO A 107 15.70 10.03 12.69
N ARG A 108 15.12 9.84 13.88
CA ARG A 108 14.81 8.49 14.42
C ARG A 108 13.81 7.74 13.54
N VAL A 109 12.75 8.40 13.08
CA VAL A 109 11.77 7.85 12.14
C VAL A 109 12.45 7.46 10.83
N HIS A 110 13.36 8.29 10.31
CA HIS A 110 14.11 7.99 9.10
C HIS A 110 14.98 6.73 9.27
N HIS A 111 15.80 6.66 10.31
CA HIS A 111 16.65 5.49 10.58
C HIS A 111 15.83 4.22 10.82
N LEU A 112 14.74 4.33 11.58
CA LEU A 112 13.84 3.21 11.85
C LEU A 112 13.15 2.72 10.57
N GLY A 113 12.79 3.63 9.66
CA GLY A 113 12.27 3.29 8.34
C GLY A 113 13.25 2.44 7.53
N ILE A 114 14.53 2.81 7.50
CA ILE A 114 15.59 2.04 6.82
C ILE A 114 15.74 0.65 7.46
N SER A 115 15.78 0.58 8.80
CA SER A 115 15.90 -0.70 9.51
C SER A 115 14.71 -1.63 9.24
N LEU A 116 13.48 -1.07 9.23
CA LEU A 116 12.28 -1.83 8.87
C LEU A 116 12.34 -2.34 7.44
N GLN A 117 12.78 -1.52 6.49
CA GLN A 117 12.94 -1.93 5.10
C GLN A 117 13.92 -3.10 4.96
N ARG A 118 15.06 -3.06 5.67
CA ARG A 118 16.02 -4.17 5.70
C ARG A 118 15.41 -5.46 6.26
N LEU A 119 14.61 -5.36 7.33
CA LEU A 119 13.92 -6.52 7.91
C LEU A 119 12.88 -7.12 6.95
N TYR A 120 12.12 -6.29 6.21
CA TYR A 120 11.19 -6.78 5.19
C TYR A 120 11.94 -7.50 4.06
N THR A 121 13.06 -6.96 3.58
CA THR A 121 13.89 -7.62 2.58
C THR A 121 14.41 -8.97 3.08
N GLN A 122 14.90 -9.02 4.32
CA GLN A 122 15.38 -10.26 4.93
C GLN A 122 14.25 -11.31 5.04
N ALA A 123 13.05 -10.90 5.44
CA ALA A 123 11.89 -11.78 5.51
C ALA A 123 11.53 -12.37 4.14
N ILE A 124 11.57 -11.55 3.08
CA ILE A 124 11.31 -12.00 1.69
C ILE A 124 12.39 -13.00 1.24
N THR A 125 13.67 -12.72 1.51
CA THR A 125 14.77 -13.62 1.13
C THR A 125 14.61 -14.98 1.77
N ILE A 126 14.36 -15.02 3.08
CA ILE A 126 14.17 -16.29 3.81
C ILE A 126 12.94 -17.04 3.30
N GLN A 127 11.84 -16.34 3.02
CA GLN A 127 10.66 -16.96 2.43
C GLN A 127 10.97 -17.62 1.07
N ARG A 128 11.75 -16.94 0.21
CA ARG A 128 12.16 -17.49 -1.09
C ARG A 128 13.09 -18.70 -0.94
N GLU A 129 14.03 -18.66 0.01
CA GLU A 129 14.92 -19.78 0.31
C GLU A 129 14.14 -21.00 0.81
N GLN A 130 13.18 -20.81 1.72
CA GLN A 130 12.31 -21.88 2.18
C GLN A 130 11.48 -22.50 1.04
N GLN A 131 10.94 -21.66 0.14
CA GLN A 131 10.23 -22.14 -1.04
C GLN A 131 11.13 -22.94 -1.99
N ARG A 132 12.39 -22.54 -2.16
CA ARG A 132 13.38 -23.30 -2.96
C ARG A 132 13.73 -24.62 -2.29
N ALA A 133 13.99 -24.62 -0.98
CA ALA A 133 14.29 -25.83 -0.22
C ALA A 133 13.13 -26.84 -0.25
N SER A 134 11.88 -26.37 -0.19
CA SER A 134 10.69 -27.23 -0.31
C SER A 134 10.44 -27.77 -1.74
N ARG A 135 11.13 -27.22 -2.75
CA ARG A 135 11.04 -27.64 -4.15
C ARG A 135 12.24 -28.49 -4.61
N SER A 136 13.21 -28.76 -3.75
CA SER A 136 14.25 -29.73 -4.06
C SER A 136 13.63 -31.13 -4.16
N PRO A 137 13.91 -31.91 -5.22
CA PRO A 137 13.38 -33.26 -5.35
C PRO A 137 13.94 -34.10 -4.20
N ALA A 138 13.06 -34.90 -3.59
CA ALA A 138 13.47 -35.92 -2.64
C ALA A 138 14.63 -36.74 -3.23
N PRO A 139 15.61 -37.19 -2.43
CA PRO A 139 16.59 -38.15 -2.91
C PRO A 139 15.81 -39.35 -3.47
N SER A 140 16.04 -39.66 -4.74
CA SER A 140 15.45 -40.83 -5.39
C SER A 140 15.69 -42.05 -4.51
N PRO A 141 14.70 -42.93 -4.29
CA PRO A 141 14.95 -44.18 -3.59
C PRO A 141 16.09 -44.93 -4.31
N PRO A 142 17.01 -45.58 -3.57
CA PRO A 142 18.09 -46.32 -4.19
C PRO A 142 17.49 -47.34 -5.15
N ALA A 143 17.95 -47.33 -6.40
CA ALA A 143 17.56 -48.31 -7.39
C ALA A 143 17.98 -49.69 -6.87
N VAL A 144 17.00 -50.48 -6.40
CA VAL A 144 17.18 -51.91 -6.18
C VAL A 144 17.46 -52.49 -7.57
N LEU A 145 18.73 -52.82 -7.81
CA LEU A 145 19.16 -53.66 -8.94
C LEU A 145 18.48 -55.01 -8.78
N PHE A 146 17.35 -55.21 -9.46
CA PHE A 146 16.86 -56.55 -9.71
C PHE A 146 17.84 -57.23 -10.65
N GLU A 147 18.71 -58.04 -10.06
CA GLU A 147 19.56 -58.99 -10.76
C GLU A 147 18.64 -60.05 -11.40
N ILE A 148 18.23 -59.81 -12.64
CA ILE A 148 17.46 -60.78 -13.42
C ILE A 148 18.43 -61.90 -13.79
N SER A 149 18.36 -63.02 -13.07
CA SER A 149 19.05 -64.26 -13.46
C SER A 149 18.59 -64.68 -14.86
N PRO A 150 19.50 -65.07 -15.78
CA PRO A 150 19.11 -65.48 -17.12
C PRO A 150 18.33 -66.81 -17.08
N PRO A 151 17.39 -67.04 -18.01
CA PRO A 151 16.61 -68.28 -18.04
C PRO A 151 17.51 -69.47 -18.39
N LEU A 152 17.38 -70.55 -17.61
CA LEU A 152 17.98 -71.84 -17.91
C LEU A 152 17.29 -72.42 -19.16
N TYR A 153 18.03 -72.51 -20.27
CA TYR A 153 17.63 -73.32 -21.41
C TYR A 153 17.65 -74.80 -20.99
N SER A 154 16.50 -75.46 -20.98
CA SER A 154 16.43 -76.93 -20.95
C SER A 154 16.72 -77.44 -22.37
N VAL A 155 17.84 -78.13 -22.54
CA VAL A 155 18.14 -78.91 -23.74
C VAL A 155 17.51 -80.30 -23.54
N ASN A 156 16.62 -80.69 -24.46
CA ASN A 156 16.25 -82.09 -24.72
C ASN A 156 17.07 -82.58 -25.91
#